data_AF-A0A1F8RQ85-F1
#
_entry.id   AF-A0A1F8RQ85-F1
#
_cell.length_a   1.000
_cell.length_b   1.000
_cell.length_c   1.000
_cell.angle_alpha   90.00
_cell.angle_beta   90.00
_cell.angle_gamma   90.00
#
_symmetry.space_group_name_H-M   'P 1'
#
loop_
_entity.id
_entity.type
_entity.pdbx_description
1 polymer ?
#
loop_
_entity_poly.entity_id
_entity_poly.type
_entity_poly.pdbx_seq_one_letter_code
_entity_poly.pdbx_strand_id
1 'polypeptide(L)'
;MNRKLILSLFTHLALVFGLAACASATPTPAPQAQPATANAPASGNGSTESSGDPSALPPAGVAEQDLARTDAQGAVEFTVTPLSLTAPDETLEFDVSMDTHSVDLSWDLAAQSVLKTDTGLEVKGLSWPVGSGHHYEGKLTFPAKTADGEALLEGAKTLTLIIRDTDAAERMFVWELSR
;
A
#
# COMPACT_ATOMS: atom_id res chain seq x y z
N MET A 1 -36.77 33.63 -7.53
CA MET A 1 -38.06 32.92 -7.65
C MET A 1 -37.70 31.53 -8.19
N ASN A 2 -37.73 30.39 -7.49
CA ASN A 2 -38.52 29.94 -6.35
C ASN A 2 -37.73 28.96 -5.48
N ARG A 3 -37.90 29.12 -4.16
CA ARG A 3 -37.54 28.16 -3.11
C ARG A 3 -38.52 26.99 -3.15
N LYS A 4 -38.05 25.75 -2.96
CA LYS A 4 -38.82 24.73 -2.22
C LYS A 4 -37.88 23.87 -1.36
N LEU A 5 -37.79 24.31 -0.10
CA LEU A 5 -37.48 23.51 1.07
C LEU A 5 -38.45 22.32 1.12
N ILE A 6 -37.96 21.09 1.27
CA ILE A 6 -38.77 19.98 1.79
C ILE A 6 -38.03 19.41 3.00
N LEU A 7 -38.56 19.80 4.15
CA LEU A 7 -38.30 19.30 5.48
C LEU A 7 -39.14 18.03 5.65
N SER A 8 -38.52 16.88 5.90
CA SER A 8 -39.20 15.65 6.35
C SER A 8 -38.32 15.02 7.42
N LEU A 9 -38.47 15.46 8.66
CA LEU A 9 -39.32 14.90 9.71
C LEU A 9 -38.86 13.50 10.16
N PHE A 10 -38.31 13.54 11.37
CA PHE A 10 -37.85 12.45 12.21
C PHE A 10 -38.86 11.31 12.36
N THR A 11 -38.35 10.07 12.25
CA THR A 11 -38.93 8.96 13.01
C THR A 11 -37.77 8.13 13.59
N HIS A 12 -37.61 8.21 14.91
CA HIS A 12 -36.77 7.33 15.69
C HIS A 12 -37.31 5.91 15.64
N LEU A 13 -36.45 4.94 15.37
CA LEU A 13 -36.67 3.56 15.79
C LEU A 13 -35.42 3.10 16.54
N ALA A 14 -35.49 3.20 17.87
CA ALA A 14 -34.64 2.48 18.78
C ALA A 14 -35.23 1.08 18.98
N LEU A 15 -34.46 0.02 18.73
CA LEU A 15 -34.68 -1.29 19.34
C LEU A 15 -33.40 -2.13 19.24
N VAL A 16 -32.57 -2.12 20.30
CA VAL A 16 -32.39 -3.19 21.30
C VAL A 16 -31.46 -4.34 20.83
N PHE A 17 -30.30 -4.35 21.50
CA PHE A 17 -29.53 -5.49 22.01
C PHE A 17 -29.83 -6.90 21.48
N GLY A 18 -28.77 -7.52 20.95
CA GLY A 18 -28.59 -8.96 20.93
C GLY A 18 -27.10 -9.30 21.09
N LEU A 19 -26.59 -9.32 22.32
CA LEU A 19 -25.38 -10.10 22.62
C LEU A 19 -25.78 -11.58 22.58
N ALA A 20 -25.30 -12.30 21.57
CA ALA A 20 -25.26 -13.76 21.58
C ALA A 20 -23.79 -14.18 21.43
N ALA A 21 -23.10 -14.26 22.58
CA ALA A 21 -21.85 -14.98 22.69
C ALA A 21 -22.16 -16.48 22.72
N CYS A 22 -21.78 -17.21 21.67
CA CYS A 22 -21.63 -18.66 21.73
C CYS A 22 -20.18 -18.99 21.35
N ALA A 23 -19.32 -18.97 22.37
CA ALA A 23 -18.02 -19.62 22.31
C ALA A 23 -18.23 -21.14 22.26
N SER A 24 -17.73 -21.78 21.20
CA SER A 24 -17.58 -23.24 21.15
C SER A 24 -16.10 -23.53 20.93
N ALA A 25 -15.38 -23.76 22.02
CA ALA A 25 -13.99 -24.22 21.99
C ALA A 25 -13.97 -25.69 21.51
N THR A 26 -13.26 -25.96 20.42
CA THR A 26 -12.91 -27.33 20.01
C THR A 26 -11.57 -27.74 20.63
N PRO A 27 -11.41 -29.03 20.97
CA PRO A 27 -10.26 -29.51 21.73
C PRO A 27 -8.96 -29.56 20.92
N THR A 28 -7.89 -29.14 21.60
CA THR A 28 -6.48 -29.32 21.27
C THR A 28 -6.14 -30.78 20.90
N PRO A 29 -5.47 -31.06 19.77
CA PRO A 29 -4.74 -32.30 19.60
C PRO A 29 -3.44 -32.25 20.41
N ALA A 30 -3.24 -33.29 21.23
CA ALA A 30 -2.04 -33.51 22.03
C ALA A 30 -0.77 -33.69 21.15
N PRO A 31 0.43 -33.40 21.69
CA PRO A 31 1.68 -33.45 20.94
C PRO A 31 2.15 -34.89 20.74
N GLN A 32 2.42 -35.27 19.49
CA GLN A 32 3.15 -36.50 19.19
C GLN A 32 4.65 -36.23 19.32
N ALA A 33 5.26 -36.88 20.31
CA ALA A 33 6.69 -36.86 20.55
C ALA A 33 7.38 -38.09 19.91
N GLN A 34 8.39 -37.79 19.08
CA GLN A 34 9.68 -38.50 18.88
C GLN A 34 9.72 -39.87 18.15
N PRO A 35 10.83 -40.22 17.44
CA PRO A 35 12.21 -40.20 17.96
C PRO A 35 13.25 -39.44 17.12
N ALA A 36 14.16 -38.77 17.84
CA ALA A 36 15.47 -38.36 17.36
C ALA A 36 16.41 -39.58 17.35
N THR A 37 17.12 -39.79 16.24
CA THR A 37 18.35 -40.58 16.23
C THR A 37 19.50 -39.64 15.95
N ALA A 38 20.24 -39.32 17.02
CA ALA A 38 21.57 -38.76 16.96
C ALA A 38 22.52 -39.78 16.33
N ASN A 39 23.45 -39.30 15.49
CA ASN A 39 24.77 -39.88 15.32
C ASN A 39 25.74 -38.78 14.84
N ALA A 40 26.59 -38.35 15.76
CA ALA A 40 27.92 -37.78 15.54
C ALA A 40 28.90 -38.74 16.26
N PRO A 41 30.21 -38.87 15.92
CA PRO A 41 31.19 -37.80 15.67
C PRO A 41 32.06 -38.11 14.39
N ALA A 42 33.09 -37.39 13.95
CA ALA A 42 34.10 -36.56 14.61
C ALA A 42 34.83 -35.62 13.64
N SER A 43 35.47 -34.63 14.26
CA SER A 43 36.54 -33.71 13.85
C SER A 43 37.36 -33.96 12.58
N GLY A 44 37.57 -32.87 11.84
CA GLY A 44 38.67 -32.67 10.91
C GLY A 44 38.92 -31.16 10.72
N ASN A 45 39.83 -30.61 11.51
CA ASN A 45 40.29 -29.22 11.47
C ASN A 45 41.31 -29.05 10.33
N GLY A 46 41.14 -28.06 9.45
CA GLY A 46 42.11 -27.76 8.40
C GLY A 46 41.74 -26.51 7.59
N SER A 47 42.27 -25.38 8.02
CA SER A 47 42.11 -24.05 7.44
C SER A 47 42.58 -23.97 5.98
N THR A 48 41.82 -23.28 5.14
CA THR A 48 42.36 -22.47 4.04
C THR A 48 41.59 -21.16 3.98
N GLU A 49 42.28 -20.10 4.38
CA GLU A 49 41.93 -18.71 4.12
C GLU A 49 41.75 -18.51 2.60
N SER A 50 40.60 -17.98 2.20
CA SER A 50 40.48 -17.24 0.95
C SER A 50 39.63 -16.01 1.22
N SER A 51 40.31 -15.01 1.80
CA SER A 51 39.85 -13.63 1.79
C SER A 51 39.90 -13.13 0.35
N GLY A 52 38.83 -13.40 -0.40
CA GLY A 52 38.58 -12.86 -1.72
C GLY A 52 37.58 -11.73 -1.61
N ASP A 53 38.12 -10.51 -1.53
CA ASP A 53 37.57 -9.20 -1.92
C ASP A 53 36.18 -8.78 -1.41
N PRO A 54 36.04 -7.60 -0.77
CA PRO A 54 34.75 -7.06 -0.39
C PRO A 54 33.93 -6.81 -1.66
N SER A 55 32.87 -7.61 -1.80
CA SER A 55 31.80 -7.42 -2.77
C SER A 55 31.56 -5.92 -2.95
N ALA A 56 31.77 -5.51 -4.20
CA ALA A 56 31.74 -4.15 -4.68
C ALA A 56 30.77 -3.27 -3.87
N LEU A 57 31.30 -2.15 -3.38
CA LEU A 57 30.47 -1.00 -3.06
C LEU A 57 29.42 -0.87 -4.18
N PRO A 58 28.11 -0.75 -3.86
CA PRO A 58 27.16 -0.36 -4.88
C PRO A 58 27.73 0.89 -5.57
N PRO A 59 27.63 1.01 -6.90
CA PRO A 59 27.99 2.27 -7.52
C PRO A 59 27.28 3.36 -6.73
N ALA A 60 28.00 4.41 -6.37
CA ALA A 60 27.42 5.67 -5.97
C ALA A 60 26.64 6.21 -7.18
N GLY A 61 25.54 5.54 -7.49
CA GLY A 61 24.41 6.09 -8.20
C GLY A 61 23.94 7.23 -7.32
N VAL A 62 23.65 8.33 -7.99
CA VAL A 62 22.99 9.51 -7.44
C VAL A 62 22.00 9.11 -6.35
N ALA A 63 21.96 9.86 -5.25
CA ALA A 63 20.88 9.70 -4.28
C ALA A 63 19.55 9.91 -5.02
N GLU A 64 18.96 8.82 -5.51
CA GLU A 64 17.54 8.74 -5.73
C GLU A 64 16.95 9.07 -4.37
N GLN A 65 16.28 10.22 -4.30
CA GLN A 65 15.61 10.61 -3.08
C GLN A 65 14.73 9.42 -2.67
N ASP A 66 14.83 8.97 -1.43
CA ASP A 66 13.96 7.91 -0.93
C ASP A 66 12.54 8.48 -0.81
N LEU A 67 11.81 8.33 -1.90
CA LEU A 67 10.42 8.76 -2.02
C LEU A 67 9.46 7.65 -1.61
N ALA A 68 9.94 6.47 -1.19
CA ALA A 68 9.05 5.41 -0.73
C ALA A 68 8.29 5.85 0.52
N ARG A 69 7.01 5.51 0.58
CA ARG A 69 6.13 5.74 1.73
C ARG A 69 5.42 4.44 2.06
N THR A 70 5.44 4.08 3.34
CA THR A 70 4.83 2.83 3.82
C THR A 70 3.63 3.12 4.71
N ASP A 71 2.56 2.37 4.51
CA ASP A 71 1.38 2.35 5.37
C ASP A 71 1.08 0.89 5.76
N ALA A 72 1.21 0.59 7.05
CA ALA A 72 1.02 -0.75 7.62
C ALA A 72 -0.31 -0.88 8.42
N GLN A 73 -1.34 -0.11 8.04
CA GLN A 73 -2.66 -0.25 8.65
C GLN A 73 -3.29 -1.62 8.31
N GLY A 74 -4.16 -2.11 9.19
CA GLY A 74 -4.92 -3.32 8.93
C GLY A 74 -4.05 -4.58 8.88
N ALA A 75 -4.29 -5.43 7.89
CA ALA A 75 -3.60 -6.70 7.68
C ALA A 75 -2.77 -6.73 6.38
N VAL A 76 -2.65 -5.59 5.70
CA VAL A 76 -1.85 -5.40 4.49
C VAL A 76 -0.89 -4.23 4.69
N GLU A 77 0.38 -4.45 4.38
CA GLU A 77 1.37 -3.37 4.28
C GLU A 77 1.41 -2.86 2.84
N PHE A 78 1.30 -1.55 2.66
CA PHE A 78 1.49 -0.88 1.37
C PHE A 78 2.82 -0.15 1.39
N THR A 79 3.62 -0.30 0.35
CA THR A 79 4.73 0.61 0.05
C THR A 79 4.51 1.25 -1.31
N VAL A 80 4.60 2.57 -1.37
CA VAL A 80 4.33 3.37 -2.57
C VAL A 80 5.49 4.29 -2.87
N THR A 81 6.00 4.22 -4.10
CA THR A 81 7.11 5.04 -4.59
C THR A 81 6.73 5.74 -5.89
N PRO A 82 6.72 7.09 -5.94
CA PRO A 82 6.52 7.82 -7.19
C PRO A 82 7.76 7.68 -8.09
N LEU A 83 7.54 7.48 -9.39
CA LEU A 83 8.62 7.27 -10.35
C LEU A 83 9.20 8.56 -10.94
N SER A 84 8.34 9.57 -11.14
CA SER A 84 8.76 10.89 -11.61
C SER A 84 7.77 11.95 -11.17
N LEU A 85 8.27 12.99 -10.48
CA LEU A 85 7.46 14.12 -10.01
C LEU A 85 7.89 15.48 -10.60
N THR A 86 9.02 15.53 -11.33
CA THR A 86 9.64 16.80 -11.73
C THR A 86 9.15 17.32 -13.08
N ALA A 87 8.72 16.41 -13.97
CA ALA A 87 8.19 16.74 -15.30
C ALA A 87 7.47 15.52 -15.88
N PRO A 88 6.26 15.19 -15.38
CA PRO A 88 5.48 14.11 -15.97
C PRO A 88 5.04 14.51 -17.38
N ASP A 89 5.20 13.61 -18.36
CA ASP A 89 4.73 13.84 -19.74
C ASP A 89 3.19 13.89 -19.77
N GLU A 90 2.57 12.71 -19.79
CA GLU A 90 1.12 12.53 -19.81
C GLU A 90 0.59 11.89 -18.54
N THR A 91 1.42 11.09 -17.86
CA THR A 91 1.03 10.31 -16.69
C THR A 91 1.97 10.51 -15.51
N LEU A 92 1.41 10.37 -14.31
CA LEU A 92 2.13 10.19 -13.06
C LEU A 92 2.05 8.71 -12.68
N GLU A 93 3.19 8.12 -12.35
CA GLU A 93 3.31 6.69 -12.07
C GLU A 93 3.86 6.43 -10.67
N PHE A 94 3.30 5.42 -10.03
CA PHE A 94 3.68 4.98 -8.71
C PHE A 94 3.90 3.47 -8.75
N ASP A 95 5.07 3.03 -8.32
CA ASP A 95 5.26 1.63 -7.93
C ASP A 95 4.55 1.42 -6.60
N VAL A 96 3.64 0.44 -6.58
CA VAL A 96 2.88 0.04 -5.38
C VAL A 96 3.18 -1.42 -5.13
N SER A 97 3.62 -1.74 -3.92
CA SER A 97 3.69 -3.12 -3.41
C SER A 97 2.74 -3.29 -2.24
N MET A 98 2.11 -4.46 -2.18
CA MET A 98 1.20 -4.88 -1.12
C MET A 98 1.60 -6.24 -0.58
N ASP A 99 1.79 -6.34 0.73
CA ASP A 99 2.23 -7.56 1.40
C ASP A 99 1.19 -8.00 2.44
N THR A 100 0.76 -9.26 2.38
CA THR A 100 -0.20 -9.82 3.34
C THR A 100 -0.08 -11.34 3.50
N HIS A 101 -0.60 -11.83 4.62
CA HIS A 101 -0.72 -13.26 4.90
C HIS A 101 -2.18 -13.74 5.02
N SER A 102 -3.16 -12.84 4.87
CA SER A 102 -4.56 -13.16 5.22
C SER A 102 -5.63 -12.50 4.35
N VAL A 103 -5.28 -11.48 3.56
CA VAL A 103 -6.23 -10.69 2.77
C VAL A 103 -6.12 -11.06 1.29
N ASP A 104 -7.24 -11.03 0.57
CA ASP A 104 -7.25 -11.10 -0.89
C ASP A 104 -6.93 -9.71 -1.46
N LEU A 105 -5.85 -9.62 -2.24
CA LEU A 105 -5.33 -8.37 -2.81
C LEU A 105 -5.94 -8.01 -4.18
N SER A 106 -7.05 -8.65 -4.57
CA SER A 106 -7.76 -8.46 -5.85
C SER A 106 -8.49 -7.11 -6.00
N TRP A 107 -7.84 -6.02 -5.59
CA TRP A 107 -8.35 -4.66 -5.63
C TRP A 107 -8.12 -3.99 -6.99
N ASP A 108 -9.06 -3.12 -7.38
CA ASP A 108 -8.89 -2.19 -8.49
C ASP A 108 -8.41 -0.85 -7.94
N LEU A 109 -7.10 -0.74 -7.73
CA LEU A 109 -6.51 0.46 -7.15
C LEU A 109 -6.72 1.68 -8.05
N ALA A 110 -6.92 1.53 -9.36
CA ALA A 110 -7.22 2.67 -10.23
C ALA A 110 -8.60 3.26 -9.89
N ALA A 111 -9.60 2.40 -9.69
CA ALA A 111 -10.95 2.83 -9.29
C ALA A 111 -11.02 3.36 -7.85
N GLN A 112 -10.13 2.88 -6.98
CA GLN A 112 -10.13 3.19 -5.54
C GLN A 112 -9.23 4.36 -5.14
N SER A 113 -8.50 4.94 -6.10
CA SER A 113 -7.46 5.93 -5.79
C SER A 113 -7.66 7.29 -6.43
N VAL A 114 -7.14 8.29 -5.74
CA VAL A 114 -7.16 9.70 -6.12
C VAL A 114 -5.80 10.33 -5.81
N LEU A 115 -5.27 11.13 -6.74
CA LEU A 115 -4.21 12.09 -6.46
C LEU A 115 -4.79 13.47 -6.23
N LYS A 116 -4.29 14.15 -5.20
CA LYS A 116 -4.67 15.50 -4.84
C LYS A 116 -3.45 16.35 -4.53
N THR A 117 -3.52 17.65 -4.84
CA THR A 117 -2.50 18.63 -4.46
C THR A 117 -3.00 19.65 -3.44
N ASP A 118 -2.08 20.38 -2.83
CA ASP A 118 -2.38 21.53 -1.97
C ASP A 118 -2.98 22.73 -2.74
N THR A 119 -2.86 22.76 -4.06
CA THR A 119 -3.56 23.73 -4.93
C THR A 119 -5.05 23.43 -5.10
N GLY A 120 -5.51 22.26 -4.61
CA GLY A 120 -6.90 21.83 -4.69
C GLY A 120 -7.25 21.06 -5.97
N LEU A 121 -6.27 20.79 -6.83
CA LEU A 121 -6.45 19.96 -8.02
C LEU A 121 -6.52 18.48 -7.63
N GLU A 122 -7.30 17.72 -8.39
CA GLU A 122 -7.54 16.31 -8.14
C GLU A 122 -7.67 15.53 -9.46
N VAL A 123 -7.14 14.31 -9.49
CA VAL A 123 -7.32 13.35 -10.59
C VAL A 123 -7.52 11.94 -10.06
N LYS A 124 -8.30 11.12 -10.78
CA LYS A 124 -8.53 9.70 -10.47
C LYS A 124 -7.48 8.81 -11.12
N GLY A 125 -7.32 7.60 -10.60
CA GLY A 125 -6.47 6.57 -11.22
C GLY A 125 -6.91 6.23 -12.64
N LEU A 126 -5.94 6.02 -13.53
CA LEU A 126 -6.15 5.59 -14.91
C LEU A 126 -6.03 4.08 -15.06
N SER A 127 -4.97 3.49 -14.52
CA SER A 127 -4.72 2.06 -14.67
C SER A 127 -4.01 1.46 -13.47
N TRP A 128 -4.37 0.22 -13.19
CA TRP A 128 -3.73 -0.69 -12.26
C TRP A 128 -3.75 -2.08 -12.91
N PRO A 129 -2.64 -2.83 -12.95
CA PRO A 129 -2.72 -4.24 -13.30
C PRO A 129 -3.54 -4.95 -12.21
N VAL A 130 -4.76 -5.36 -12.54
CA VAL A 130 -5.58 -6.12 -11.58
C VAL A 130 -5.06 -7.55 -11.52
N GLY A 131 -4.82 -8.05 -10.31
CA GLY A 131 -4.33 -9.40 -10.04
C GLY A 131 -4.43 -9.75 -8.56
N SER A 132 -3.82 -10.87 -8.16
CA SER A 132 -3.92 -11.42 -6.80
C SER A 132 -2.64 -12.16 -6.42
N GLY A 133 -2.41 -12.33 -5.11
CA GLY A 133 -1.25 -13.01 -4.54
C GLY A 133 -1.12 -12.74 -3.03
N HIS A 134 -0.16 -13.43 -2.37
CA HIS A 134 0.25 -13.09 -1.00
C HIS A 134 1.09 -11.80 -0.96
N HIS A 135 1.76 -11.52 -2.07
CA HIS A 135 2.49 -10.31 -2.37
C HIS A 135 2.02 -9.87 -3.74
N TYR A 136 1.66 -8.60 -3.92
CA TYR A 136 1.20 -8.10 -5.21
C TYR A 136 1.79 -6.72 -5.47
N GLU A 137 2.34 -6.53 -6.66
CA GLU A 137 3.01 -5.29 -7.07
C GLU A 137 2.56 -4.86 -8.47
N GLY A 138 2.61 -3.56 -8.71
CA GLY A 138 2.23 -3.00 -9.99
C GLY A 138 2.46 -1.50 -10.09
N LYS A 139 2.20 -0.97 -11.29
CA LYS A 139 2.19 0.47 -11.53
C LYS A 139 0.77 1.01 -11.46
N LEU A 140 0.55 1.91 -10.51
CA LEU A 140 -0.65 2.72 -10.44
C LEU A 140 -0.40 4.04 -11.17
N THR A 141 -1.24 4.35 -12.16
CA THR A 141 -1.05 5.52 -13.02
C THR A 141 -2.19 6.52 -12.87
N PHE A 142 -1.87 7.80 -13.09
CA PHE A 142 -2.79 8.93 -13.04
C PHE A 142 -2.51 9.87 -14.22
N PRO A 143 -3.48 10.68 -14.67
CA PRO A 143 -3.16 11.70 -15.66
C PRO A 143 -2.34 12.82 -15.01
N ALA A 144 -1.39 13.39 -15.74
CA ALA A 144 -0.60 14.54 -15.28
C ALA A 144 -1.38 15.87 -15.33
N LYS A 145 -2.60 15.85 -15.90
CA LYS A 145 -3.47 17.01 -16.08
C LYS A 145 -4.89 16.71 -15.63
N THR A 146 -5.60 17.73 -15.16
CA THR A 146 -7.04 17.65 -14.88
C THR A 146 -7.84 17.53 -16.18
N ALA A 147 -9.13 17.22 -16.07
CA ALA A 147 -10.04 17.16 -17.22
C ALA A 147 -10.13 18.50 -17.98
N ASP A 148 -9.92 19.62 -17.29
CA ASP A 148 -9.93 20.97 -17.86
C ASP A 148 -8.57 21.37 -18.46
N GLY A 149 -7.56 20.50 -18.37
CA GLY A 149 -6.24 20.67 -18.98
C GLY A 149 -5.17 21.33 -18.11
N GLU A 150 -5.48 21.63 -16.85
CA GLU A 150 -4.51 22.18 -15.90
C GLU A 150 -3.48 21.11 -15.49
N ALA A 151 -2.20 21.47 -15.46
CA ALA A 151 -1.14 20.56 -15.02
C ALA A 151 -1.23 20.33 -13.50
N LEU A 152 -1.38 19.07 -13.08
CA LEU A 152 -1.66 18.71 -11.69
C LEU A 152 -0.60 19.25 -10.73
N LEU A 153 0.68 19.15 -11.11
CA LEU A 153 1.81 19.53 -10.24
C LEU A 153 2.21 21.01 -10.39
N GLU A 154 1.62 21.76 -11.32
CA GLU A 154 1.98 23.16 -11.52
C GLU A 154 1.59 23.99 -10.28
N GLY A 155 2.58 24.59 -9.64
CA GLY A 155 2.35 25.37 -8.44
C GLY A 155 1.93 24.55 -7.21
N ALA A 156 1.99 23.22 -7.23
CA ALA A 156 1.76 22.33 -6.09
C ALA A 156 3.03 22.17 -5.23
N LYS A 157 2.88 22.22 -3.90
CA LYS A 157 3.95 21.98 -2.91
C LYS A 157 3.83 20.59 -2.32
N THR A 158 2.61 20.06 -2.27
CA THR A 158 2.35 18.74 -1.70
C THR A 158 1.53 17.94 -2.69
N LEU A 159 1.91 16.68 -2.89
CA LEU A 159 1.14 15.67 -3.59
C LEU A 159 0.67 14.63 -2.59
N THR A 160 -0.61 14.27 -2.63
CA THR A 160 -1.21 13.25 -1.78
C THR A 160 -1.88 12.20 -2.64
N LEU A 161 -1.46 10.95 -2.49
CA LEU A 161 -2.18 9.77 -2.97
C LEU A 161 -3.10 9.28 -1.85
N ILE A 162 -4.37 9.11 -2.19
CA ILE A 162 -5.40 8.55 -1.31
C ILE A 162 -5.89 7.26 -1.95
N ILE A 163 -5.82 6.15 -1.21
CA ILE A 163 -6.35 4.84 -1.61
C ILE A 163 -7.45 4.47 -0.61
N ARG A 164 -8.63 4.05 -1.10
CA ARG A 164 -9.81 3.78 -0.26
C ARG A 164 -10.30 2.34 -0.42
N ASP A 165 -11.14 1.93 0.52
CA ASP A 165 -11.91 0.68 0.44
C ASP A 165 -11.01 -0.55 0.25
N THR A 166 -9.85 -0.56 0.92
CA THR A 166 -9.00 -1.75 1.07
C THR A 166 -9.40 -2.49 2.36
N ASP A 167 -8.50 -3.24 2.97
CA ASP A 167 -8.60 -3.69 4.36
C ASP A 167 -8.59 -2.53 5.40
N ALA A 168 -8.20 -1.33 5.00
CA ALA A 168 -8.36 -0.08 5.73
C ALA A 168 -9.32 0.85 4.96
N ALA A 169 -10.06 1.68 5.68
CA ALA A 169 -11.03 2.59 5.06
C ALA A 169 -10.36 3.61 4.12
N GLU A 170 -9.16 4.08 4.50
CA GLU A 170 -8.38 5.06 3.76
C GLU A 170 -6.90 4.93 4.12
N ARG A 171 -6.03 4.97 3.11
CA ARG A 171 -4.57 5.09 3.23
C ARG A 171 -4.12 6.37 2.53
N MET A 172 -3.18 7.10 3.12
CA MET A 172 -2.70 8.39 2.60
C MET A 172 -1.17 8.42 2.51
N PHE A 173 -0.66 8.69 1.31
CA PHE A 173 0.77 8.83 1.04
C PHE A 173 1.05 10.26 0.59
N VAL A 174 1.98 10.94 1.26
CA VAL A 174 2.22 12.37 1.07
C VAL A 174 3.68 12.62 0.69
N TRP A 175 3.88 13.42 -0.35
CA TRP A 175 5.18 13.87 -0.82
C TRP A 175 5.23 15.40 -0.88
N GLU A 176 6.34 15.95 -0.39
CA GLU A 176 6.71 17.34 -0.61
C GLU A 176 7.40 17.46 -1.97
N LEU A 177 6.94 18.41 -2.78
CA LEU A 177 7.47 18.68 -4.11
C LEU A 177 8.56 19.74 -3.97
N SER A 178 9.82 19.33 -4.09
CA SER A 178 10.94 20.24 -4.17
C SER A 178 10.85 21.06 -5.45
N ARG A 179 10.76 22.38 -5.32
CA ARG A 179 10.82 23.34 -6.43
C ARG A 179 12.18 24.01 -6.52
#